data_AF-A0A9X3F433-F1
#
_entry.id   AF-A0A9X3F433-F1
#
_cell.length_a   1.000
_cell.length_b   1.000
_cell.length_c   1.000
_cell.angle_alpha   90.00
_cell.angle_beta   90.00
_cell.angle_gamma   90.00
#
_symmetry.space_group_name_H-M   'P 1'
#
loop_
_entity.id
_entity.type
_entity.pdbx_description
1 polymer ?
#
loop_
_entity_poly.entity_id
_entity_poly.type
_entity_poly.pdbx_seq_one_letter_code
_entity_poly.pdbx_strand_id
1 'polypeptide(L)'
;MLIPEHKFLVEEVKKVETSRNGKHKFQTIILNKPGYTDEFGEKKGSDDILECTAWNKTIDEVPPLLKRGDKVKATLNLQGRKGVEKDTGKEFYTKQLSIYKISML
;
A
#
# COMPACT_ATOMS: atom_id res chain seq x y z
N MET A 1 -0.56 -2.82 -12.74
CA MET A 1 0.35 -1.79 -13.28
C MET A 1 1.37 -1.51 -12.20
N LEU A 2 2.66 -1.69 -12.50
CA LEU A 2 3.72 -1.39 -11.54
C LEU A 2 3.92 0.13 -11.45
N ILE A 3 3.83 0.65 -10.25
CA ILE A 3 4.24 2.01 -9.89
C ILE A 3 5.74 1.94 -9.59
N PRO A 4 6.57 2.82 -10.17
CA PRO A 4 8.00 2.89 -9.89
C PRO A 4 8.33 2.96 -8.40
N GLU A 5 9.58 2.64 -8.06
CA GLU A 5 10.06 2.75 -6.68
C GLU A 5 9.96 4.20 -6.18
N HIS A 6 9.34 4.37 -5.02
CA HIS A 6 9.25 5.65 -4.32
C HIS A 6 9.62 5.52 -2.86
N LYS A 7 9.95 6.66 -2.24
CA LYS A 7 10.21 6.76 -0.81
C LYS A 7 8.91 7.08 -0.07
N PHE A 8 8.69 6.40 1.05
CA PHE A 8 7.51 6.56 1.88
C PHE A 8 7.90 6.58 3.36
N LEU A 9 7.00 7.15 4.16
CA LEU A 9 6.94 6.98 5.61
C LEU A 9 5.91 5.91 5.93
N VAL A 10 6.23 5.02 6.87
CA VAL A 10 5.27 4.05 7.39
C VAL A 10 4.39 4.72 8.43
N GLU A 11 3.08 4.74 8.21
CA GLU A 11 2.12 5.24 9.21
C GLU A 11 1.61 4.12 10.10
N GLU A 12 1.37 2.94 9.52
CA GLU A 12 0.82 1.81 10.25
C GLU A 12 1.20 0.49 9.57
N VAL A 13 1.50 -0.51 10.39
CA VAL A 13 1.69 -1.90 9.96
C VAL A 13 0.65 -2.74 10.68
N LYS A 14 -0.35 -3.24 9.96
CA LYS A 14 -1.38 -4.10 10.54
C LYS A 14 -0.85 -5.53 10.73
N LYS A 15 -1.55 -6.30 11.55
CA LYS A 15 -1.26 -7.73 11.74
C LYS A 15 -1.51 -8.49 10.43
N VAL A 16 -0.84 -9.62 10.28
CA VAL A 16 -1.11 -10.55 9.18
C VAL A 16 -2.48 -11.18 9.38
N GLU A 17 -3.31 -11.09 8.36
CA GLU A 17 -4.66 -11.65 8.31
C GLU A 17 -4.74 -12.77 7.27
N THR A 18 -5.74 -13.63 7.41
CA THR A 18 -6.05 -14.68 6.42
C THR A 18 -7.27 -14.25 5.64
N SER A 19 -7.24 -14.45 4.31
CA SER A 19 -8.38 -14.16 3.44
C SER A 19 -9.61 -14.97 3.85
N ARG A 20 -10.80 -14.44 3.55
CA ARG A 20 -12.08 -15.07 3.92
C ARG A 20 -12.25 -16.52 3.45
N ASN A 21 -11.55 -16.92 2.39
CA ASN A 21 -11.56 -18.29 1.85
C ASN A 21 -10.42 -19.18 2.39
N GLY A 22 -9.60 -18.70 3.33
CA GLY A 22 -8.50 -19.44 3.94
C GLY A 22 -7.26 -19.67 3.06
N LYS A 23 -7.31 -19.28 1.79
CA LYS A 23 -6.27 -19.63 0.79
C LYS A 23 -5.09 -18.68 0.75
N HIS A 24 -5.25 -17.46 1.24
CA HIS A 24 -4.22 -16.42 1.15
C HIS A 24 -3.99 -15.77 2.50
N LYS A 25 -2.75 -15.34 2.74
CA LYS A 25 -2.42 -14.44 3.83
C LYS A 25 -2.16 -13.07 3.25
N PHE A 26 -2.50 -12.03 3.99
CA PHE A 26 -2.18 -10.67 3.62
C PHE A 26 -1.82 -9.82 4.83
N GLN A 27 -1.01 -8.81 4.60
CA GLN A 27 -0.68 -7.79 5.59
C GLN A 27 -0.93 -6.42 4.99
N THR A 28 -1.67 -5.58 5.71
CA THR A 28 -1.93 -4.21 5.29
C THR A 28 -0.91 -3.27 5.91
N ILE A 29 -0.31 -2.43 5.07
CA ILE A 29 0.67 -1.42 5.46
C ILE A 29 0.19 -0.08 4.92
N ILE A 30 0.07 0.92 5.79
CA ILE A 30 -0.29 2.29 5.42
C ILE A 30 1.00 3.07 5.16
N LEU A 31 1.17 3.49 3.92
CA LEU A 31 2.31 4.28 3.47
C LEU A 31 1.89 5.72 3.23
N ASN A 32 2.67 6.65 3.74
CA ASN A 32 2.52 8.09 3.52
C ASN A 32 3.63 8.58 2.60
N LYS A 33 3.26 9.20 1.49
CA LYS A 33 4.18 9.95 0.64
C LYS A 33 3.98 11.43 0.93
N PRO A 34 4.96 12.11 1.53
CA PRO A 34 4.87 13.54 1.77
C PRO A 34 4.62 14.30 0.48
N GLY A 35 3.70 15.26 0.54
CA GLY A 35 3.46 16.19 -0.57
C GLY A 35 4.73 16.96 -0.96
N TYR A 36 4.78 17.46 -2.18
CA TYR A 36 5.94 18.21 -2.65
C TYR A 36 6.12 19.51 -1.84
N THR A 37 7.38 19.84 -1.60
CA THR A 37 7.81 21.13 -1.05
C THR A 37 8.31 22.02 -2.18
N ASP A 38 8.06 23.32 -2.08
CA ASP A 38 8.65 24.29 -3.00
C ASP A 38 10.14 24.55 -2.69
N GLU A 39 10.74 25.47 -3.45
CA GLU A 39 12.13 25.88 -3.31
C GLU A 39 12.45 26.59 -1.98
N PHE A 40 11.43 27.07 -1.28
CA PHE A 40 11.52 27.70 0.05
C PHE A 40 11.27 26.70 1.19
N GLY A 41 11.00 25.44 0.87
CA GLY A 41 10.71 24.39 1.84
C GLY A 41 9.27 24.39 2.36
N GLU A 42 8.38 25.20 1.80
CA GLU A 42 6.97 25.16 2.16
C GLU A 42 6.27 23.98 1.49
N LYS A 43 5.46 23.26 2.26
CA LYS A 43 4.65 22.16 1.74
C LYS A 43 3.46 22.71 0.96
N LYS A 44 3.40 22.43 -0.35
CA LYS A 44 2.30 22.85 -1.22
C LYS A 44 1.40 21.68 -1.66
N GLY A 45 1.92 20.45 -1.62
CA GLY A 45 1.14 19.25 -1.90
C GLY A 45 0.47 18.66 -0.65
N SER A 46 -0.73 18.11 -0.82
CA SER A 46 -1.29 17.17 0.17
C SER A 46 -0.45 15.90 0.23
N ASP A 47 -0.47 15.23 1.38
CA ASP A 47 0.14 13.91 1.52
C ASP A 47 -0.70 12.85 0.82
N ASP A 48 -0.03 11.91 0.17
CA ASP A 48 -0.68 10.71 -0.34
C ASP A 48 -0.63 9.61 0.73
N ILE A 49 -1.78 9.31 1.33
CA ILE A 49 -1.93 8.18 2.25
C ILE A 49 -2.44 6.98 1.45
N LEU A 50 -1.65 5.93 1.41
CA LEU A 50 -1.87 4.76 0.57
C LEU A 50 -2.02 3.52 1.44
N GLU A 51 -3.20 2.91 1.40
CA GLU A 51 -3.41 1.56 1.94
C GLU A 51 -2.83 0.53 0.95
N CYS A 52 -1.76 -0.15 1.36
CA CYS A 52 -1.05 -1.11 0.53
C CYS A 52 -1.14 -2.52 1.13
N THR A 53 -1.42 -3.52 0.30
CA THR A 53 -1.51 -4.92 0.74
C THR A 53 -0.28 -5.73 0.30
N ALA A 54 0.45 -6.32 1.24
CA ALA A 54 1.43 -7.38 0.95
C ALA A 54 0.71 -8.74 0.95
N TRP A 55 0.91 -9.56 -0.10
CA TRP A 55 0.22 -10.84 -0.27
C TRP A 55 1.18 -12.02 -0.18
N ASN A 56 0.78 -13.06 0.56
CA ASN A 56 1.46 -14.36 0.61
C ASN A 56 2.98 -14.23 0.81
N LYS A 57 3.78 -14.63 -0.17
CA LYS A 57 5.26 -14.59 -0.13
C LYS A 57 5.82 -13.19 0.08
N THR A 58 5.14 -12.16 -0.40
CA THR A 58 5.59 -10.78 -0.23
C THR A 58 5.55 -10.33 1.23
N ILE A 59 4.78 -11.01 2.09
CA ILE A 59 4.77 -10.75 3.54
C ILE A 59 6.13 -11.10 4.14
N ASP A 60 6.74 -12.21 3.69
CA ASP A 60 8.05 -12.65 4.18
C ASP A 60 9.17 -11.70 3.72
N GLU A 61 8.93 -10.92 2.67
CA GLU A 61 9.84 -9.88 2.17
C GLU A 61 9.64 -8.53 2.88
N VAL A 62 8.56 -8.36 3.65
CA VAL A 62 8.39 -7.17 4.49
C VAL A 62 9.40 -7.23 5.64
N PRO A 63 10.18 -6.16 5.90
CA PRO A 63 11.11 -6.13 7.03
C PRO A 63 10.38 -6.48 8.34
N PRO A 64 10.85 -7.47 9.13
CA PRO A 64 10.10 -7.99 10.28
C PRO A 64 9.98 -6.98 11.44
N LEU A 65 10.86 -5.97 11.47
CA LEU A 65 10.87 -4.90 12.48
C LEU A 65 10.25 -3.59 11.97
N LEU A 66 9.59 -3.63 10.81
CA LEU A 66 8.95 -2.45 10.23
C LEU A 66 7.89 -1.90 11.18
N LYS A 67 7.99 -0.61 11.51
CA LYS A 67 7.08 0.08 12.42
C LYS A 67 6.73 1.48 11.94
N ARG A 68 5.76 2.09 12.60
CA ARG A 68 5.38 3.50 12.35
C ARG A 68 6.59 4.43 12.49
N GLY A 69 6.72 5.36 11.57
CA GLY A 69 7.80 6.35 11.49
C GLY A 69 9.00 5.90 10.67
N ASP A 70 9.10 4.62 10.33
CA ASP A 70 10.19 4.13 9.50
C ASP A 70 10.12 4.71 8.07
N LYS A 71 11.29 4.96 7.50
CA LYS A 71 11.44 5.39 6.11
C LYS A 71 11.71 4.16 5.27
N VAL A 72 10.99 4.02 4.17
CA VAL A 72 11.13 2.88 3.26
C VAL A 72 11.20 3.31 1.81
N LYS A 73 11.81 2.46 0.98
CA LYS A 73 11.61 2.42 -0.47
C LYS A 73 10.67 1.29 -0.80
N ALA A 74 9.62 1.58 -1.56
CA ALA A 74 8.67 0.57 -1.99
C ALA A 74 8.33 0.71 -3.48
N THR A 75 8.19 -0.44 -4.15
CA THR A 75 7.56 -0.58 -5.45
C THR A 75 6.15 -1.10 -5.23
N LEU A 76 5.15 -0.40 -5.76
CA LEU A 76 3.75 -0.75 -5.60
C LEU A 76 3.19 -1.30 -6.91
N ASN A 77 2.20 -2.19 -6.84
CA ASN A 77 1.43 -2.64 -7.99
C ASN A 77 -0.03 -2.21 -7.83
N LEU A 78 -0.48 -1.36 -8.74
CA LEU A 78 -1.86 -0.89 -8.83
C LEU A 78 -2.69 -1.87 -9.66
N GLN A 79 -3.75 -2.40 -9.07
CA GLN A 79 -4.70 -3.28 -9.71
C GLN A 79 -6.08 -2.65 -9.70
N GLY A 80 -6.73 -2.60 -10.85
CA GLY A 80 -8.14 -2.26 -10.96
C GLY A 80 -8.97 -3.54 -10.91
N ARG A 81 -10.05 -3.52 -10.14
CA ARG A 81 -11.03 -4.61 -10.11
C ARG A 81 -12.38 -4.05 -10.53
N LYS A 82 -12.96 -4.67 -11.56
CA LYS A 82 -14.37 -4.51 -11.91
C LYS A 82 -15.18 -5.54 -11.12
N GLY A 83 -16.26 -5.11 -10.49
CA GLY A 83 -17.22 -5.96 -9.82
C GLY A 83 -18.64 -5.59 -10.21
N VAL A 84 -19.58 -6.43 -9.79
CA VAL A 84 -21.02 -6.19 -9.94
C VAL A 84 -21.63 -6.34 -8.55
N GLU A 85 -22.38 -5.33 -8.13
CA GLU A 85 -23.14 -5.39 -6.88
C GLU A 85 -24.22 -6.47 -6.98
N LYS A 86 -24.30 -7.33 -5.97
CA LYS A 86 -25.24 -8.47 -5.97
C LYS A 86 -26.69 -8.03 -5.90
N ASP A 87 -26.96 -6.93 -5.21
CA ASP A 87 -28.33 -6.51 -4.91
C ASP A 87 -28.93 -5.64 -6.01
N THR A 88 -28.11 -4.79 -6.64
CA THR A 88 -28.56 -3.80 -7.65
C THR A 88 -28.21 -4.19 -9.08
N GLY A 89 -27.28 -5.14 -9.27
CA GLY A 89 -26.70 -5.46 -10.58
C GLY A 89 -25.80 -4.37 -11.16
N LYS A 90 -25.51 -3.29 -10.40
CA LYS A 90 -24.67 -2.19 -10.88
C LYS A 90 -23.20 -2.58 -10.89
N GLU A 91 -22.50 -2.15 -11.94
CA GLU A 91 -21.06 -2.29 -12.02
C GLU A 91 -20.35 -1.30 -11.08
N PHE A 92 -19.29 -1.77 -10.43
CA PHE A 92 -18.40 -0.91 -9.65
C PHE A 92 -16.94 -1.19 -10.02
N TYR A 93 -16.10 -0.19 -9.78
CA TYR A 93 -14.67 -0.25 -10.05
C TYR A 93 -13.92 0.11 -8.77
N THR A 94 -13.06 -0.79 -8.30
CA THR A 94 -12.15 -0.51 -7.17
C THR A 94 -10.71 -0.51 -7.63
N LYS A 95 -9.89 0.28 -6.94
CA LYS A 95 -8.44 0.30 -7.10
C LYS A 95 -7.83 -0.30 -5.85
N GLN A 96 -6.83 -1.16 -6.04
CA GLN A 96 -6.07 -1.77 -4.96
C GLN A 96 -4.59 -1.55 -5.21
N LEU A 97 -3.88 -1.12 -4.17
CA LEU A 97 -2.42 -1.07 -4.17
C LEU A 97 -1.89 -2.29 -3.43
N SER A 98 -0.95 -2.98 -4.06
CA SER A 98 -0.23 -4.10 -3.45
C SER A 98 1.25 -3.78 -3.38
N ILE A 99 1.91 -4.25 -2.33
CA ILE A 99 3.37 -4.15 -2.24
C ILE A 99 3.94 -5.19 -3.20
N TYR A 100 4.80 -4.74 -4.11
CA TYR A 100 5.60 -5.63 -4.95
C TYR A 100 6.97 -5.88 -4.33
N LYS A 101 7.58 -4.82 -3.79
CA LYS A 101 8.86 -4.86 -3.07
C LYS A 101 8.90 -3.74 -2.04
N ILE A 102 9.49 -3.98 -0.88
CA ILE A 102 9.70 -2.96 0.16
C ILE A 102 11.06 -3.19 0.85
N SER A 103 11.75 -2.10 1.19
CA SER A 103 13.03 -2.14 1.88
C SER A 103 13.20 -0.90 2.77
N MET A 104 13.91 -1.06 3.89
CA MET A 104 14.27 0.05 4.77
C MET A 104 15.24 1.01 4.08
N LEU A 105 15.14 2.29 4.41
CA LEU A 105 16.06 3.35 3.98
C LEU A 105 17.17 3.61 4.99
#